data_AF-A0A2N2ZV89-F1
#
_entry.id   AF-A0A2N2ZV89-F1
#
_cell.length_a   1.000
_cell.length_b   1.000
_cell.length_c   1.000
_cell.angle_alpha   90.00
_cell.angle_beta   90.00
_cell.angle_gamma   90.00
#
_symmetry.space_group_name_H-M   'P 1'
#
loop_
_entity.id
_entity.type
_entity.pdbx_description
1 polymer ?
#
loop_
_entity_poly.entity_id
_entity_poly.type
_entity_poly.pdbx_seq_one_letter_code
_entity_poly.pdbx_strand_id
1 'polypeptide(L)'
;MSKHNIHSGFAIAIAWPETWCKQPGDWYDGIMAFLKFSSNHYYKVGHAAVVLVEKQSGHCYYYDFGRYHTPFKHGRVRSAETDTGLGIKIRAKISDDEKKIENFSDILTSLQLNAECHGEGRIFASYCGINFESANNEAIKLQQKSPLPYGPFTAGGSNCSRFVNSVIAAGNPARSIAIKLQYFKPLTPRPIDNVNALGDKVVVEKLLQSEPFCPNPLIDKSVLRNTLPMPLKHPEIPDNARWISGEGAGSWFVIDKADSRFFVSRFCPSGNIECQGHFLTDKEGLPDINRPFEVVHLSHCKRIKVQQNNQTISLFRVNN
;
A
#
# COMPACT_ATOMS: atom_id res chain seq x y z
N MET A 1 11.53 -2.13 -39.34
CA MET A 1 12.05 -2.42 -37.99
C MET A 1 11.43 -1.42 -37.03
N SER A 2 10.45 -1.87 -36.25
CA SER A 2 9.81 -1.02 -35.22
C SER A 2 10.87 -0.59 -34.21
N LYS A 3 11.01 0.72 -33.96
CA LYS A 3 11.79 1.22 -32.83
C LYS A 3 11.15 0.63 -31.59
N HIS A 4 11.80 -0.35 -30.94
CA HIS A 4 11.39 -0.76 -29.60
C HIS A 4 11.41 0.49 -28.72
N ASN A 5 10.22 1.00 -28.39
CA ASN A 5 10.09 2.16 -27.53
C ASN A 5 10.61 1.74 -26.17
N ILE A 6 11.78 2.28 -25.77
CA ILE A 6 12.45 1.94 -24.51
C ILE A 6 11.51 2.22 -23.33
N HIS A 7 10.56 3.14 -23.50
CA HIS A 7 9.50 3.47 -22.55
C HIS A 7 8.14 2.97 -23.02
N SER A 8 7.84 1.70 -22.73
CA SER A 8 6.54 1.04 -23.00
C SER A 8 5.41 1.46 -22.05
N GLY A 9 5.71 2.28 -21.04
CA GLY A 9 4.76 2.73 -20.04
C GLY A 9 5.09 4.10 -19.44
N PHE A 10 4.28 4.50 -18.46
CA PHE A 10 4.56 5.62 -17.57
C PHE A 10 4.57 5.16 -16.12
N ALA A 11 5.36 5.81 -15.28
CA ALA A 11 5.20 5.76 -13.83
C ALA A 11 4.74 7.12 -13.33
N ILE A 12 3.61 7.13 -12.62
CA ILE A 12 3.07 8.28 -11.92
C ILE A 12 3.53 8.17 -10.47
N ALA A 13 4.41 9.07 -10.03
CA ALA A 13 4.75 9.21 -8.62
C ALA A 13 3.67 10.03 -7.91
N ILE A 14 3.20 9.55 -6.76
CA ILE A 14 2.15 10.18 -5.97
C ILE A 14 2.65 10.41 -4.56
N ALA A 15 2.35 11.59 -4.01
CA ALA A 15 2.59 11.93 -2.62
C ALA A 15 1.35 12.58 -1.98
N TRP A 16 1.09 12.22 -0.73
CA TRP A 16 0.18 12.91 0.19
C TRP A 16 0.98 13.51 1.35
N PRO A 17 1.55 14.73 1.20
CA PRO A 17 2.47 15.32 2.17
C PRO A 17 1.86 15.54 3.55
N GLU A 18 0.53 15.69 3.63
CA GLU A 18 -0.16 15.96 4.87
C GLU A 18 -0.39 14.70 5.75
N THR A 19 0.00 13.52 5.28
CA THR A 19 -0.20 12.24 6.00
C THR A 19 0.69 12.10 7.23
N TRP A 20 0.05 11.76 8.36
CA TRP A 20 0.71 11.42 9.62
C TRP A 20 1.01 9.92 9.70
N CYS A 21 2.19 9.57 10.19
CA CYS A 21 2.61 8.19 10.39
C CYS A 21 3.09 7.99 11.82
N LYS A 22 2.62 6.91 12.47
CA LYS A 22 3.12 6.49 13.79
C LYS A 22 4.64 6.32 13.75
N GLN A 23 5.35 6.69 14.82
CA GLN A 23 6.77 6.36 14.96
C GLN A 23 7.02 4.86 14.74
N PRO A 24 8.14 4.48 14.11
CA PRO A 24 8.51 3.07 13.89
C PRO A 24 9.09 2.39 15.15
N GLY A 25 9.38 3.14 16.21
CA GLY A 25 9.96 2.60 17.44
C GLY A 25 11.44 2.28 17.28
N ASP A 26 12.17 3.17 16.60
CA ASP A 26 13.59 3.03 16.29
C ASP A 26 14.46 4.03 17.06
N TRP A 27 15.78 3.80 17.06
CA TRP A 27 16.76 4.52 17.87
C TRP A 27 16.74 6.04 17.65
N TYR A 28 16.36 6.51 16.45
CA TYR A 28 16.34 7.93 16.11
C TYR A 28 15.07 8.65 16.59
N ASP A 29 14.04 7.95 17.05
CA ASP A 29 12.76 8.57 17.45
C ASP A 29 12.93 9.55 18.62
N GLY A 30 13.83 9.24 19.56
CA GLY A 30 14.14 10.14 20.68
C GLY A 30 14.80 11.44 20.22
N ILE A 31 15.75 11.35 19.28
CA ILE A 31 16.45 12.52 18.74
C ILE A 31 15.50 13.38 17.91
N MET A 32 14.67 12.77 17.08
CA MET A 32 13.72 13.48 16.22
C MET A 32 12.59 14.15 17.03
N ALA A 33 12.16 13.54 18.13
CA ALA A 33 11.24 14.18 19.07
C ALA A 33 11.88 15.39 19.76
N PHE A 34 13.14 15.29 20.19
CA PHE A 34 13.89 16.41 20.76
C PHE A 34 14.02 17.58 19.77
N LEU A 35 14.26 17.28 18.49
CA LEU A 35 14.33 18.25 17.40
C LEU A 35 12.96 18.75 16.90
N LYS A 36 11.85 18.37 17.56
CA LYS A 36 10.47 18.75 17.21
C LYS A 36 10.03 18.33 15.79
N PHE A 37 10.66 17.30 15.21
CA PHE A 37 10.24 16.71 13.93
C PHE A 37 9.08 15.71 14.08
N SER A 38 8.73 15.33 15.30
CA SER A 38 7.54 14.53 15.61
C SER A 38 6.64 15.23 16.61
N SER A 39 5.34 14.97 16.53
CA SER A 39 4.35 15.41 17.50
C SER A 39 3.58 14.20 18.01
N ASN A 40 3.48 14.04 19.33
CA ASN A 40 2.73 12.96 19.98
C ASN A 40 3.08 11.55 19.47
N HIS A 41 4.35 11.32 19.14
CA HIS A 41 4.87 10.08 18.54
C HIS A 41 4.41 9.79 17.10
N TYR A 42 4.01 10.82 16.36
CA TYR A 42 3.73 10.76 14.94
C TYR A 42 4.66 11.69 14.16
N TYR A 43 5.00 11.28 12.95
CA TYR A 43 5.71 12.06 11.95
C TYR A 43 4.76 12.49 10.85
N LYS A 44 4.76 13.78 10.51
CA LYS A 44 4.12 14.29 9.29
C LYS A 44 5.09 14.17 8.11
N VAL A 45 5.34 12.93 7.69
CA VAL A 45 6.32 12.60 6.63
C VAL A 45 5.67 12.28 5.28
N GLY A 46 4.34 12.24 5.25
CA GLY A 46 3.54 11.96 4.06
C GLY A 46 3.46 10.48 3.71
N HIS A 47 2.60 10.17 2.74
CA HIS A 47 2.48 8.85 2.11
C HIS A 47 2.90 8.92 0.64
N ALA A 48 3.39 7.81 0.08
CA ALA A 48 3.79 7.71 -1.31
C ALA A 48 3.23 6.45 -1.97
N ALA A 49 2.80 6.60 -3.22
CA ALA A 49 2.36 5.51 -4.08
C ALA A 49 2.90 5.69 -5.50
N VAL A 50 2.80 4.65 -6.31
CA VAL A 50 3.11 4.68 -7.74
C VAL A 50 1.96 4.06 -8.52
N VAL A 51 1.58 4.69 -9.62
CA VAL A 51 0.72 4.08 -10.64
C VAL A 51 1.56 3.80 -11.86
N LEU A 52 1.63 2.54 -12.26
CA LEU A 52 2.25 2.14 -13.52
C LEU A 52 1.17 2.10 -14.59
N VAL A 53 1.42 2.77 -15.71
CA VAL A 53 0.51 2.82 -16.86
C VAL A 53 1.16 2.07 -18.01
N GLU A 54 0.49 1.04 -18.53
CA GLU A 54 0.91 0.35 -19.75
C GLU A 54 0.36 1.09 -20.97
N LYS A 55 1.22 1.57 -21.88
CA LYS A 55 0.77 2.42 -23.00
C LYS A 55 -0.20 1.70 -23.94
N GLN A 56 0.05 0.43 -24.22
CA GLN A 56 -0.72 -0.32 -25.21
C GLN A 56 -2.18 -0.55 -24.78
N SER A 57 -2.41 -0.84 -23.49
CA SER A 57 -3.74 -1.12 -22.96
C SER A 57 -4.40 0.09 -22.28
N GLY A 58 -3.59 1.10 -21.93
CA GLY A 58 -3.99 2.20 -21.05
C GLY A 58 -4.29 1.75 -19.62
N HIS A 59 -3.97 0.51 -19.24
CA HIS A 59 -4.29 0.00 -17.90
C HIS A 59 -3.42 0.67 -16.83
N CYS A 60 -4.05 1.01 -15.69
CA CYS A 60 -3.42 1.69 -14.57
C CYS A 60 -3.27 0.73 -13.38
N TYR A 61 -2.03 0.41 -13.00
CA TYR A 61 -1.71 -0.50 -11.91
C TYR A 61 -1.23 0.29 -10.69
N TYR A 62 -2.06 0.34 -9.65
CA TYR A 62 -1.71 1.01 -8.40
C TYR A 62 -0.84 0.11 -7.52
N TYR A 63 0.22 0.71 -6.95
CA TYR A 63 1.01 0.12 -5.90
C TYR A 63 1.37 1.13 -4.81
N ASP A 64 1.34 0.69 -3.57
CA ASP A 64 1.95 1.41 -2.46
C ASP A 64 2.65 0.46 -1.49
N PHE A 65 3.39 1.02 -0.54
CA PHE A 65 4.05 0.25 0.52
C PHE A 65 3.81 0.90 1.87
N GLY A 66 3.40 0.11 2.85
CA GLY A 66 3.16 0.61 4.20
C GLY A 66 2.90 -0.52 5.19
N ARG A 67 2.64 -0.13 6.46
CA ARG A 67 2.50 -1.07 7.58
C ARG A 67 1.06 -1.59 7.74
N TYR A 68 0.50 -2.08 6.64
CA TYR A 68 -0.88 -2.54 6.55
C TYR A 68 -0.96 -4.05 6.86
N HIS A 69 -1.70 -4.48 7.88
CA HIS A 69 -1.90 -5.91 8.17
C HIS A 69 -0.60 -6.71 8.36
N THR A 70 0.46 -6.05 8.81
CA THR A 70 1.80 -6.61 8.96
C THR A 70 2.19 -6.75 10.43
N PRO A 71 3.11 -7.68 10.75
CA PRO A 71 3.73 -7.71 12.08
C PRO A 71 4.42 -6.38 12.41
N PHE A 72 4.66 -6.15 13.69
CA PHE A 72 5.45 -5.01 14.16
C PHE A 72 6.81 -4.94 13.46
N LYS A 73 7.26 -3.72 13.14
CA LYS A 73 8.46 -3.36 12.38
C LYS A 73 8.47 -3.81 10.91
N HIS A 74 7.32 -4.17 10.35
CA HIS A 74 7.24 -4.61 8.97
C HIS A 74 6.20 -3.83 8.16
N GLY A 75 6.45 -3.71 6.86
CA GLY A 75 5.52 -3.21 5.86
C GLY A 75 5.30 -4.22 4.74
N ARG A 76 4.31 -3.98 3.90
CA ARG A 76 4.02 -4.77 2.71
C ARG A 76 3.70 -3.88 1.53
N VAL A 77 3.91 -4.41 0.33
CA VAL A 77 3.37 -3.81 -0.89
C VAL A 77 1.89 -4.17 -1.03
N ARG A 78 1.07 -3.22 -1.45
CA ARG A 78 -0.33 -3.45 -1.82
C ARG A 78 -0.54 -3.17 -3.31
N SER A 79 -1.60 -3.76 -3.84
CA SER A 79 -2.10 -3.55 -5.21
C SER A 79 -3.53 -4.07 -5.28
N ALA A 80 -4.21 -3.87 -6.42
CA ALA A 80 -5.53 -4.44 -6.68
C ALA A 80 -5.60 -5.97 -6.49
N GLU A 81 -4.49 -6.69 -6.69
CA GLU A 81 -4.41 -8.15 -6.48
C GLU A 81 -4.60 -8.53 -5.01
N THR A 82 -3.99 -7.79 -4.09
CA THR A 82 -3.99 -8.11 -2.64
C THR A 82 -5.04 -7.31 -1.87
N ASP A 83 -5.51 -6.20 -2.44
CA ASP A 83 -6.43 -5.25 -1.84
C ASP A 83 -7.32 -4.70 -2.96
N THR A 84 -8.48 -5.35 -3.17
CA THR A 84 -9.30 -5.21 -4.37
C THR A 84 -9.82 -3.80 -4.62
N GLY A 85 -10.03 -3.01 -3.57
CA GLY A 85 -10.49 -1.62 -3.73
C GLY A 85 -9.41 -0.66 -4.23
N LEU A 86 -8.14 -1.08 -4.33
CA LEU A 86 -7.06 -0.29 -4.96
C LEU A 86 -7.09 -0.33 -6.50
N GLY A 87 -8.02 -1.07 -7.12
CA GLY A 87 -8.17 -1.11 -8.57
C GLY A 87 -8.56 0.23 -9.17
N ILE A 88 -7.78 0.73 -10.14
CA ILE A 88 -8.10 1.94 -10.90
C ILE A 88 -8.92 1.54 -12.13
N LYS A 89 -10.19 1.96 -12.17
CA LYS A 89 -11.10 1.63 -13.28
C LYS A 89 -10.88 2.49 -14.52
N ILE A 90 -10.35 3.69 -14.36
CA ILE A 90 -10.09 4.62 -15.47
C ILE A 90 -8.84 4.17 -16.21
N ARG A 91 -8.98 3.96 -17.53
CA ARG A 91 -7.84 3.76 -18.42
C ARG A 91 -7.19 5.08 -18.78
N ALA A 92 -5.87 5.10 -18.84
CA ALA A 92 -5.10 6.21 -19.35
C ALA A 92 -5.33 6.38 -20.86
N LYS A 93 -5.55 7.62 -21.28
CA LYS A 93 -5.56 8.07 -22.67
C LYS A 93 -4.16 8.58 -23.00
N ILE A 94 -3.47 7.89 -23.89
CA ILE A 94 -2.11 8.21 -24.28
C ILE A 94 -2.18 9.07 -25.54
N SER A 95 -1.44 10.19 -25.56
CA SER A 95 -1.37 11.07 -26.73
C SER A 95 -0.78 10.35 -27.95
N ASP A 96 -1.10 10.82 -29.16
CA ASP A 96 -0.62 10.23 -30.42
C ASP A 96 0.91 10.14 -30.51
N ASP A 97 1.63 11.09 -29.89
CA ASP A 97 3.10 11.09 -29.82
C ASP A 97 3.68 10.19 -28.72
N GLU A 98 2.82 9.51 -27.95
CA GLU A 98 3.11 8.65 -26.80
C GLU A 98 3.90 9.31 -25.67
N LYS A 99 3.87 10.64 -25.57
CA LYS A 99 4.63 11.38 -24.54
C LYS A 99 3.80 11.82 -23.35
N LYS A 100 2.46 11.84 -23.46
CA LYS A 100 1.58 12.39 -22.43
C LYS A 100 0.44 11.44 -22.08
N ILE A 101 -0.04 11.59 -20.85
CA ILE A 101 -1.31 11.03 -20.38
C ILE A 101 -2.33 12.17 -20.42
N GLU A 102 -3.27 12.12 -21.36
CA GLU A 102 -4.21 13.22 -21.64
C GLU A 102 -5.24 13.39 -20.52
N ASN A 103 -5.67 12.29 -19.91
CA ASN A 103 -6.62 12.28 -18.79
C ASN A 103 -5.92 12.11 -17.43
N PHE A 104 -4.72 12.68 -17.27
CA PHE A 104 -3.94 12.55 -16.05
C PHE A 104 -4.72 13.01 -14.81
N SER A 105 -5.39 14.17 -14.89
CA SER A 105 -6.21 14.70 -13.80
C SER A 105 -7.37 13.78 -13.40
N ASP A 106 -8.00 13.08 -14.36
CA ASP A 106 -9.10 12.14 -14.07
C ASP A 106 -8.62 10.93 -13.26
N ILE A 107 -7.44 10.41 -13.61
CA ILE A 107 -6.78 9.33 -12.86
C ILE A 107 -6.53 9.80 -11.42
N LEU A 108 -5.95 10.99 -11.23
CA LEU A 108 -5.66 11.53 -9.90
C LEU A 108 -6.93 11.80 -9.08
N THR A 109 -7.98 12.36 -9.70
CA THR A 109 -9.28 12.56 -9.06
C THR A 109 -9.86 11.23 -8.58
N SER A 110 -9.75 10.16 -9.37
CA SER A 110 -10.23 8.83 -8.96
C SER A 110 -9.49 8.26 -7.75
N LEU A 111 -8.19 8.54 -7.64
CA LEU A 111 -7.38 8.14 -6.49
C LEU A 111 -7.71 8.98 -5.27
N GLN A 112 -7.95 10.28 -5.45
CA GLN A 112 -8.34 11.18 -4.37
C GLN A 112 -9.70 10.81 -3.76
N LEU A 113 -10.59 10.20 -4.55
CA LEU A 113 -11.89 9.70 -4.13
C LEU A 113 -11.84 8.26 -3.56
N ASN A 114 -10.70 7.59 -3.61
CA ASN A 114 -10.55 6.22 -3.13
C ASN A 114 -10.04 6.20 -1.68
N ALA A 115 -10.93 5.85 -0.75
CA ALA A 115 -10.61 5.78 0.68
C ALA A 115 -9.54 4.74 1.03
N GLU A 116 -9.30 3.71 0.20
CA GLU A 116 -8.27 2.69 0.46
C GLU A 116 -6.83 3.16 0.20
N CYS A 117 -6.63 4.32 -0.43
CA CYS A 117 -5.29 4.87 -0.70
C CYS A 117 -4.56 5.35 0.58
N HIS A 118 -5.26 5.47 1.72
CA HIS A 118 -4.74 5.87 3.05
C HIS A 118 -3.85 7.14 3.06
N GLY A 119 -3.96 7.99 2.05
CA GLY A 119 -3.31 9.29 2.02
C GLY A 119 -4.22 10.38 2.58
N GLU A 120 -3.66 11.34 3.31
CA GLU A 120 -4.38 12.48 3.87
C GLU A 120 -3.96 13.78 3.18
N GLY A 121 -4.93 14.68 2.97
CA GLY A 121 -4.71 15.95 2.29
C GLY A 121 -4.70 15.83 0.76
N ARG A 122 -3.87 16.67 0.14
CA ARG A 122 -3.83 16.86 -1.31
C ARG A 122 -2.93 15.81 -1.96
N ILE A 123 -3.28 15.40 -3.17
CA ILE A 123 -2.38 14.62 -4.02
C ILE A 123 -1.43 15.58 -4.73
N PHE A 124 -0.13 15.33 -4.56
CA PHE A 124 0.92 15.86 -5.43
C PHE A 124 1.36 14.71 -6.32
N ALA A 125 1.27 14.89 -7.63
CA ALA A 125 1.66 13.85 -8.57
C ALA A 125 2.43 14.39 -9.76
N SER A 126 3.24 13.53 -10.36
CA SER A 126 4.03 13.81 -11.55
C SER A 126 4.31 12.47 -12.23
N TYR A 127 4.71 12.48 -13.51
CA TYR A 127 4.96 11.22 -14.22
C TYR A 127 6.18 11.28 -15.14
N CYS A 128 6.63 10.11 -15.55
CA CYS A 128 7.71 9.96 -16.53
C CYS A 128 7.56 8.67 -17.33
N GLY A 129 8.17 8.63 -18.52
CA GLY A 129 8.27 7.41 -19.32
C GLY A 129 9.21 6.40 -18.68
N ILE A 130 8.80 5.12 -18.70
CA ILE A 130 9.52 3.97 -18.16
C ILE A 130 9.27 2.72 -19.01
N ASN A 131 10.13 1.72 -18.87
CA ASN A 131 9.84 0.35 -19.27
C ASN A 131 8.85 -0.27 -18.27
N PHE A 132 7.62 -0.54 -18.74
CA PHE A 132 6.52 -1.02 -17.90
C PHE A 132 6.83 -2.35 -17.23
N GLU A 133 7.32 -3.32 -18.01
CA GLU A 133 7.57 -4.68 -17.53
C GLU A 133 8.63 -4.69 -16.42
N SER A 134 9.74 -3.99 -16.60
CA SER A 134 10.79 -3.90 -15.58
C SER A 134 10.29 -3.27 -14.27
N ALA A 135 9.53 -2.17 -14.35
CA ALA A 135 8.96 -1.53 -13.17
C ALA A 135 7.93 -2.42 -12.47
N ASN A 136 7.04 -3.04 -13.24
CA ASN A 136 5.99 -3.91 -12.71
C ASN A 136 6.57 -5.18 -12.08
N ASN A 137 7.60 -5.77 -12.70
CA ASN A 137 8.31 -6.92 -12.14
C ASN A 137 8.99 -6.60 -10.81
N GLU A 138 9.57 -5.41 -10.65
CA GLU A 138 10.14 -4.99 -9.36
C GLU A 138 9.04 -4.79 -8.30
N ALA A 139 7.91 -4.18 -8.65
CA ALA A 139 6.78 -4.02 -7.74
C ALA A 139 6.23 -5.38 -7.27
N ILE A 140 6.01 -6.31 -8.19
CA ILE A 140 5.54 -7.68 -7.91
C ILE A 140 6.56 -8.44 -7.07
N LYS A 141 7.85 -8.36 -7.41
CA LYS A 141 8.93 -9.00 -6.64
C LYS A 141 8.96 -8.51 -5.19
N LEU A 142 8.79 -7.21 -4.95
CA LEU A 142 8.72 -6.65 -3.60
C LEU A 142 7.42 -7.04 -2.88
N GLN A 143 6.31 -7.17 -3.60
CA GLN A 143 5.06 -7.69 -3.06
C GLN A 143 5.17 -9.16 -2.64
N GLN A 144 5.78 -10.01 -3.47
CA GLN A 144 5.99 -11.42 -3.15
C GLN A 144 6.93 -11.62 -1.96
N LYS A 145 7.93 -10.74 -1.80
CA LYS A 145 8.83 -10.74 -0.63
C LYS A 145 8.20 -10.16 0.64
N SER A 146 6.99 -9.62 0.57
CA SER A 146 6.33 -9.05 1.74
C SER A 146 5.95 -10.13 2.77
N PRO A 147 5.96 -9.82 4.08
CA PRO A 147 6.29 -8.52 4.67
C PRO A 147 7.81 -8.24 4.69
N LEU A 148 8.19 -6.98 4.49
CA LEU A 148 9.58 -6.49 4.51
C LEU A 148 9.83 -5.65 5.76
N PRO A 149 11.05 -5.63 6.32
CA PRO A 149 11.40 -4.72 7.41
C PRO A 149 11.08 -3.26 7.03
N TYR A 150 10.43 -2.53 7.91
CA TYR A 150 10.02 -1.15 7.67
C TYR A 150 11.03 -0.17 8.24
N GLY A 151 11.32 0.89 7.49
CA GLY A 151 12.00 2.07 8.03
C GLY A 151 12.88 2.80 6.99
N PRO A 152 13.18 4.09 7.23
CA PRO A 152 14.06 4.90 6.39
C PRO A 152 15.51 4.42 6.38
N PHE A 153 15.99 3.87 7.49
CA PHE A 153 17.39 3.46 7.67
C PHE A 153 17.56 1.94 7.87
N THR A 154 16.47 1.18 7.68
CA THR A 154 16.47 -0.26 7.88
C THR A 154 17.17 -0.94 6.70
N ALA A 155 18.29 -1.61 6.98
CA ALA A 155 19.03 -2.42 6.01
C ALA A 155 18.15 -3.56 5.48
N GLY A 156 18.13 -3.75 4.16
CA GLY A 156 17.25 -4.73 3.50
C GLY A 156 15.74 -4.44 3.63
N GLY A 157 15.36 -3.34 4.28
CA GLY A 157 13.96 -2.94 4.46
C GLY A 157 13.42 -2.07 3.32
N SER A 158 12.22 -1.54 3.50
CA SER A 158 11.66 -0.47 2.67
C SER A 158 10.81 0.54 3.47
N ASN A 159 10.35 1.58 2.79
CA ASN A 159 9.29 2.50 3.23
C ASN A 159 8.53 2.95 1.97
N CYS A 160 7.40 3.66 2.13
CA CYS A 160 6.56 4.08 1.01
C CYS A 160 7.35 4.78 -0.11
N SER A 161 8.20 5.75 0.25
CA SER A 161 8.96 6.53 -0.71
C SER A 161 10.11 5.75 -1.34
N ARG A 162 10.84 4.93 -0.57
CA ARG A 162 11.91 4.06 -1.09
C ARG A 162 11.36 3.00 -2.05
N PHE A 163 10.18 2.46 -1.77
CA PHE A 163 9.48 1.56 -2.68
C PHE A 163 9.18 2.24 -4.02
N VAL A 164 8.51 3.39 -3.99
CA VAL A 164 8.18 4.17 -5.21
C VAL A 164 9.45 4.52 -6.00
N ASN A 165 10.50 4.98 -5.32
CA ASN A 165 11.79 5.30 -5.93
C ASN A 165 12.41 4.08 -6.66
N SER A 166 12.38 2.91 -6.01
CA SER A 166 12.95 1.66 -6.54
C SER A 166 12.19 1.16 -7.75
N VAL A 167 10.86 1.19 -7.70
CA VAL A 167 9.99 0.79 -8.84
C VAL A 167 10.23 1.69 -10.05
N ILE A 168 10.26 3.02 -9.86
CA ILE A 168 10.51 3.96 -10.96
C ILE A 168 11.91 3.74 -11.53
N ALA A 169 12.94 3.61 -10.67
CA ALA A 169 14.31 3.39 -11.11
C ALA A 169 14.48 2.07 -11.89
N ALA A 170 13.83 0.99 -11.47
CA ALA A 170 13.81 -0.29 -12.19
C ALA A 170 13.19 -0.17 -13.59
N GLY A 171 12.26 0.76 -13.78
CA GLY A 171 11.68 1.11 -15.07
C GLY A 171 12.63 1.83 -16.03
N ASN A 172 13.91 2.03 -15.69
CA ASN A 172 14.91 2.69 -16.55
C ASN A 172 14.41 4.05 -17.13
N PRO A 173 14.06 5.02 -16.27
CA PRO A 173 13.59 6.32 -16.71
C PRO A 173 14.71 7.08 -17.43
N ALA A 174 14.38 8.23 -18.03
CA ALA A 174 15.41 9.08 -18.64
C ALA A 174 16.57 9.37 -17.67
N ARG A 175 17.81 9.42 -18.18
CA ARG A 175 19.02 9.53 -17.35
C ARG A 175 18.99 10.71 -16.37
N SER A 176 18.41 11.85 -16.78
CA SER A 176 18.23 13.03 -15.92
C SER A 176 17.33 12.73 -14.71
N ILE A 177 16.28 11.94 -14.88
CA ILE A 177 15.38 11.51 -13.82
C ILE A 177 16.06 10.48 -12.92
N ALA A 178 16.77 9.50 -13.50
CA ALA A 178 17.51 8.50 -12.74
C ALA A 178 18.53 9.14 -11.78
N ILE A 179 19.26 10.16 -12.25
CA ILE A 179 20.19 10.95 -11.43
C ILE A 179 19.45 11.65 -10.28
N LYS A 180 18.31 12.30 -10.54
CA LYS A 180 17.51 12.95 -9.49
C LYS A 180 17.03 11.94 -8.44
N LEU A 181 16.49 10.80 -8.85
CA LEU A 181 16.03 9.74 -7.94
C LEU A 181 17.16 9.16 -7.08
N GLN A 182 18.38 9.11 -7.60
CA GLN A 182 19.53 8.56 -6.90
C GLN A 182 20.19 9.58 -5.96
N TYR A 183 20.37 10.82 -6.40
CA TYR A 183 21.23 11.79 -5.71
C TYR A 183 20.46 12.97 -5.09
N PHE A 184 19.26 13.32 -5.57
CA PHE A 184 18.51 14.49 -5.11
C PHE A 184 17.49 14.10 -4.04
N LYS A 185 17.97 13.31 -3.09
CA LYS A 185 17.25 12.90 -1.89
C LYS A 185 18.15 13.13 -0.70
N PRO A 186 17.60 13.35 0.51
CA PRO A 186 18.39 13.23 1.73
C PRO A 186 18.82 11.76 1.90
N LEU A 187 19.21 11.36 3.10
CA LEU A 187 19.63 9.97 3.40
C LEU A 187 18.64 8.88 2.91
N THR A 188 17.33 9.19 2.88
CA THR A 188 16.27 8.35 2.30
C THR A 188 15.37 9.24 1.43
N PRO A 189 14.75 8.75 0.33
CA PRO A 189 13.78 9.57 -0.40
C PRO A 189 12.56 9.87 0.48
N ARG A 190 12.03 11.09 0.38
CA ARG A 190 10.71 11.47 0.93
C ARG A 190 9.67 11.43 -0.19
N PRO A 191 8.36 11.29 0.12
CA PRO A 191 7.30 11.23 -0.88
C PRO A 191 7.38 12.34 -1.94
N ILE A 192 7.56 13.59 -1.50
CA ILE A 192 7.62 14.75 -2.41
C ILE A 192 8.89 14.78 -3.26
N ASP A 193 9.99 14.16 -2.82
CA ASP A 193 11.24 14.12 -3.57
C ASP A 193 11.06 13.28 -4.85
N ASN A 194 10.32 12.16 -4.76
CA ASN A 194 9.96 11.35 -5.94
C ASN A 194 9.12 12.16 -6.93
N VAL A 195 8.12 12.92 -6.45
CA VAL A 195 7.28 13.76 -7.30
C VAL A 195 8.11 14.85 -7.99
N ASN A 196 8.97 15.55 -7.24
CA ASN A 196 9.80 16.62 -7.78
C ASN A 196 10.91 16.12 -8.72
N ALA A 197 11.23 14.82 -8.70
CA ALA A 197 12.20 14.23 -9.62
C ALA A 197 11.67 14.10 -11.06
N LEU A 198 10.34 13.97 -11.24
CA LEU A 198 9.71 13.73 -12.54
C LEU A 198 9.19 15.04 -13.20
N GLY A 199 8.50 14.91 -14.33
CA GLY A 199 7.89 16.02 -15.09
C GLY A 199 6.38 16.16 -14.84
N ASP A 200 5.78 17.23 -15.36
CA ASP A 200 4.32 17.41 -15.41
C ASP A 200 3.62 17.34 -14.04
N LYS A 201 4.16 18.07 -13.06
CA LYS A 201 3.62 18.10 -11.70
C LYS A 201 2.23 18.72 -11.67
N VAL A 202 1.27 17.99 -11.08
CA VAL A 202 -0.11 18.39 -10.83
C VAL A 202 -0.41 18.25 -9.35
N VAL A 203 -1.29 19.13 -8.84
CA VAL A 203 -1.83 19.05 -7.47
C VAL A 203 -3.34 18.92 -7.57
N VAL A 204 -3.90 17.95 -6.86
CA VAL A 204 -5.35 17.73 -6.74
C VAL A 204 -5.77 17.93 -5.29
N GLU A 205 -6.79 18.75 -5.09
CA GLU A 205 -7.31 19.07 -3.76
C GLU A 205 -7.96 17.86 -3.07
N LYS A 206 -8.04 17.88 -1.74
CA LYS A 206 -8.69 16.79 -1.00
C LYS A 206 -10.19 16.74 -1.35
N LEU A 207 -10.63 15.64 -1.97
CA LEU A 207 -12.04 15.44 -2.36
C LEU A 207 -12.84 14.61 -1.36
N LEU A 208 -12.19 13.64 -0.69
CA LEU A 208 -12.86 12.87 0.35
C LEU A 208 -13.16 13.74 1.57
N GLN A 209 -14.43 13.75 1.97
CA GLN A 209 -14.86 14.37 3.22
C GLN A 209 -14.60 13.38 4.37
N SER A 210 -13.37 13.41 4.89
CA SER A 210 -12.99 12.72 6.11
C SER A 210 -12.43 13.70 7.12
N GLU A 211 -12.70 13.45 8.41
CA GLU A 211 -12.07 14.21 9.48
C GLU A 211 -10.55 14.03 9.39
N PRO A 212 -9.78 15.14 9.37
CA PRO A 212 -8.34 15.06 9.31
C PRO A 212 -7.82 14.40 10.59
N PHE A 213 -6.96 13.39 10.44
CA PHE A 213 -6.32 12.76 11.57
C PHE A 213 -5.37 13.76 12.26
N CYS A 214 -5.65 14.02 13.54
CA CYS A 214 -4.79 14.79 14.42
C CYS A 214 -4.18 13.84 15.47
N PRO A 215 -2.84 13.75 15.58
CA PRO A 215 -2.22 12.84 16.53
C PRO A 215 -2.50 13.30 17.96
N ASN A 216 -3.27 12.51 18.71
CA ASN A 216 -3.49 12.72 20.14
C ASN A 216 -2.27 12.26 20.95
N PRO A 217 -1.96 12.90 22.10
CA PRO A 217 -0.91 12.44 23.00
C PRO A 217 -1.11 10.98 23.40
N LEU A 218 -0.11 10.12 23.13
CA LEU A 218 -0.14 8.74 23.60
C LEU A 218 0.31 8.70 25.07
N ILE A 219 -0.63 8.40 25.96
CA ILE A 219 -0.38 8.25 27.39
C ILE A 219 0.40 6.95 27.65
N ASP A 220 -0.01 5.85 27.00
CA ASP A 220 0.70 4.57 27.06
C ASP A 220 1.72 4.44 25.91
N LYS A 221 3.00 4.46 26.27
CA LYS A 221 4.11 4.30 25.33
C LYS A 221 4.29 2.85 24.83
N SER A 222 3.65 1.86 25.45
CA SER A 222 3.68 0.46 25.01
C SER A 222 3.12 0.29 23.59
N VAL A 223 2.17 1.15 23.19
CA VAL A 223 1.52 1.19 21.87
C VAL A 223 2.50 1.51 20.73
N LEU A 224 3.65 2.11 21.05
CA LEU A 224 4.72 2.40 20.09
C LEU A 224 5.53 1.16 19.69
N ARG A 225 5.50 0.12 20.52
CA ARG A 225 6.27 -1.12 20.33
C ARG A 225 5.42 -2.29 19.84
N ASN A 226 4.17 -2.01 19.46
CA ASN A 226 3.19 -3.01 19.05
C ASN A 226 2.44 -2.55 17.78
N THR A 227 1.69 -3.48 17.19
CA THR A 227 0.67 -3.15 16.18
C THR A 227 -0.51 -2.43 16.83
N LEU A 228 -1.44 -1.92 16.02
CA LEU A 228 -2.65 -1.25 16.53
C LEU A 228 -3.44 -2.19 17.48
N PRO A 229 -4.04 -1.65 18.56
CA PRO A 229 -4.96 -2.44 19.35
C PRO A 229 -6.18 -2.81 18.52
N MET A 230 -6.88 -3.87 18.93
CA MET A 230 -8.18 -4.20 18.36
C MET A 230 -9.15 -3.03 18.62
N PRO A 231 -9.79 -2.47 17.57
CA PRO A 231 -10.74 -1.38 17.74
C PRO A 231 -12.03 -1.89 18.39
N LEU A 232 -12.87 -0.97 18.85
CA LEU A 232 -14.26 -1.31 19.16
C LEU A 232 -14.91 -1.88 17.89
N LYS A 233 -15.53 -3.05 18.00
CA LYS A 233 -16.16 -3.73 16.87
C LYS A 233 -17.43 -2.99 16.45
N HIS A 234 -17.49 -2.53 15.20
CA HIS A 234 -18.67 -1.89 14.64
C HIS A 234 -19.86 -2.88 14.57
N PRO A 235 -21.13 -2.46 14.76
CA PRO A 235 -22.29 -3.36 14.74
C PRO A 235 -22.48 -4.16 13.44
N GLU A 236 -22.01 -3.62 12.31
CA GLU A 236 -22.08 -4.30 11.01
C GLU A 236 -21.05 -5.44 10.87
N ILE A 237 -20.08 -5.53 11.78
CA ILE A 237 -19.04 -6.56 11.74
C ILE A 237 -19.54 -7.79 12.49
N PRO A 238 -19.63 -8.97 11.83
CA PRO A 238 -20.15 -10.17 12.45
C PRO A 238 -19.43 -10.60 13.74
N ASP A 239 -20.15 -11.30 14.61
CA ASP A 239 -19.61 -11.69 15.92
C ASP A 239 -18.44 -12.66 15.86
N ASN A 240 -18.42 -13.51 14.84
CA ASN A 240 -17.34 -14.46 14.59
C ASN A 240 -16.11 -13.83 13.91
N ALA A 241 -16.12 -12.52 13.64
CA ALA A 241 -15.00 -11.86 12.98
C ALA A 241 -13.72 -11.85 13.83
N ARG A 242 -12.58 -11.99 13.17
CA ARG A 242 -11.25 -12.04 13.77
C ARG A 242 -10.41 -10.83 13.35
N TRP A 243 -9.88 -10.09 14.32
CA TRP A 243 -9.04 -8.93 14.05
C TRP A 243 -7.62 -9.33 13.65
N ILE A 244 -7.15 -8.79 12.53
CA ILE A 244 -5.73 -8.76 12.16
C ILE A 244 -5.25 -7.34 12.24
N SER A 245 -4.22 -7.12 13.05
CA SER A 245 -3.64 -5.81 13.23
C SER A 245 -2.57 -5.45 12.19
N GLY A 246 -2.15 -4.21 12.18
CA GLY A 246 -0.92 -3.73 11.56
C GLY A 246 -0.50 -2.47 12.31
N GLU A 247 0.65 -1.88 11.98
CA GLU A 247 1.00 -0.60 12.63
C GLU A 247 0.32 0.62 12.01
N GLY A 248 -0.11 0.52 10.75
CA GLY A 248 -0.79 1.59 10.01
C GLY A 248 -2.26 1.28 9.68
N ALA A 249 -2.62 0.00 9.57
CA ALA A 249 -4.01 -0.43 9.41
C ALA A 249 -4.19 -1.90 9.82
N GLY A 250 -5.39 -2.24 10.27
CA GLY A 250 -5.85 -3.61 10.47
C GLY A 250 -7.30 -3.75 10.03
N SER A 251 -7.75 -4.99 9.90
CA SER A 251 -9.11 -5.34 9.43
C SER A 251 -9.63 -6.58 10.13
N TRP A 252 -10.94 -6.73 10.08
CA TRP A 252 -11.68 -7.87 10.60
C TRP A 252 -11.92 -8.90 9.49
N PHE A 253 -11.71 -10.18 9.79
CA PHE A 253 -11.91 -11.28 8.85
C PHE A 253 -12.98 -12.23 9.36
N VAL A 254 -13.94 -12.55 8.49
CA VAL A 254 -14.94 -13.60 8.69
C VAL A 254 -14.63 -14.71 7.69
N ILE A 255 -14.56 -15.95 8.17
CA ILE A 255 -14.26 -17.13 7.36
C ILE A 255 -15.40 -18.12 7.59
N ASP A 256 -16.25 -18.28 6.58
CA ASP A 256 -17.37 -19.20 6.59
C ASP A 256 -17.08 -20.39 5.67
N LYS A 257 -17.59 -21.57 6.04
CA LYS A 257 -17.46 -22.77 5.23
C LYS A 257 -18.55 -22.78 4.16
N ALA A 258 -18.16 -23.01 2.92
CA ALA A 258 -19.05 -23.09 1.78
C ALA A 258 -18.70 -24.35 0.96
N ASP A 259 -19.35 -25.48 1.26
CA ASP A 259 -19.08 -26.80 0.67
C ASP A 259 -17.60 -27.23 0.84
N SER A 260 -16.88 -27.34 -0.28
CA SER A 260 -15.44 -27.63 -0.38
C SER A 260 -14.55 -26.37 -0.39
N ARG A 261 -15.17 -25.19 -0.26
CA ARG A 261 -14.54 -23.87 -0.30
C ARG A 261 -14.75 -23.12 1.02
N PHE A 262 -14.07 -21.99 1.14
CA PHE A 262 -14.33 -21.00 2.18
C PHE A 262 -14.83 -19.72 1.54
N PHE A 263 -15.84 -19.09 2.14
CA PHE A 263 -16.21 -17.73 1.82
C PHE A 263 -15.59 -16.81 2.87
N VAL A 264 -14.75 -15.87 2.42
CA VAL A 264 -14.06 -14.95 3.32
C VAL A 264 -14.53 -13.53 3.04
N SER A 265 -14.85 -12.81 4.11
CA SER A 265 -15.13 -11.37 4.09
C SER A 265 -14.12 -10.62 4.95
N ARG A 266 -13.54 -9.53 4.42
CA ARG A 266 -12.67 -8.59 5.13
C ARG A 266 -13.41 -7.26 5.30
N PHE A 267 -13.50 -6.79 6.53
CA PHE A 267 -14.14 -5.53 6.89
C PHE A 267 -13.12 -4.56 7.46
N CYS A 268 -13.21 -3.29 7.07
CA CYS A 268 -12.45 -2.24 7.72
C CYS A 268 -13.01 -1.97 9.14
N PRO A 269 -12.31 -1.22 10.00
CA PRO A 269 -12.78 -0.90 11.34
C PRO A 269 -14.15 -0.21 11.43
N SER A 270 -14.57 0.47 10.37
CA SER A 270 -15.88 1.16 10.32
C SER A 270 -17.03 0.28 9.85
N GLY A 271 -16.82 -1.03 9.63
CA GLY A 271 -17.87 -1.96 9.20
C GLY A 271 -18.03 -2.13 7.69
N ASN A 272 -17.37 -1.30 6.87
CA ASN A 272 -17.43 -1.45 5.43
C ASN A 272 -16.64 -2.68 4.97
N ILE A 273 -17.21 -3.41 4.01
CA ILE A 273 -16.54 -4.52 3.33
C ILE A 273 -15.43 -3.97 2.43
N GLU A 274 -14.19 -4.39 2.66
CA GLU A 274 -13.05 -4.10 1.78
C GLU A 274 -12.92 -5.15 0.69
N CYS A 275 -13.35 -6.39 0.99
CA CYS A 275 -13.05 -7.54 0.16
C CYS A 275 -13.86 -8.77 0.53
N GLN A 276 -14.38 -9.49 -0.48
CA GLN A 276 -15.04 -10.78 -0.30
C GLN A 276 -14.68 -11.72 -1.43
N GLY A 277 -14.70 -13.03 -1.18
CA GLY A 277 -14.51 -14.03 -2.22
C GLY A 277 -14.44 -15.45 -1.71
N HIS A 278 -14.37 -16.38 -2.67
CA HIS A 278 -14.17 -17.80 -2.38
C HIS A 278 -12.68 -18.14 -2.32
N PHE A 279 -12.31 -19.03 -1.41
CA PHE A 279 -10.95 -19.47 -1.18
C PHE A 279 -10.87 -21.00 -1.10
N LEU A 280 -9.73 -21.53 -1.53
CA LEU A 280 -9.37 -22.95 -1.46
C LEU A 280 -8.07 -23.13 -0.66
N THR A 281 -7.94 -24.28 0.00
CA THR A 281 -6.69 -24.72 0.63
C THR A 281 -5.98 -25.72 -0.28
N ASP A 282 -4.66 -25.70 -0.28
CA ASP A 282 -3.80 -26.69 -0.94
C ASP A 282 -3.48 -27.91 -0.05
N LYS A 283 -3.77 -27.81 1.25
CA LYS A 283 -3.51 -28.88 2.24
C LYS A 283 -4.67 -29.85 2.39
N GLU A 284 -4.33 -31.13 2.53
CA GLU A 284 -5.24 -32.13 3.09
C GLU A 284 -5.59 -31.74 4.54
N GLY A 285 -6.87 -31.54 4.80
CA GLY A 285 -7.37 -31.00 6.07
C GLY A 285 -7.80 -29.54 5.94
N LEU A 286 -9.10 -29.34 5.76
CA LEU A 286 -9.74 -28.03 5.86
C LEU A 286 -9.60 -27.50 7.29
N PRO A 287 -9.32 -26.20 7.52
CA PRO A 287 -9.51 -25.63 8.85
C PRO A 287 -10.96 -25.88 9.28
N ASP A 288 -11.10 -26.48 10.46
CA ASP A 288 -12.42 -26.65 11.07
C ASP A 288 -12.81 -25.30 11.67
N ILE A 289 -13.60 -24.53 10.92
CA ILE A 289 -14.03 -23.19 11.34
C ILE A 289 -14.89 -23.20 12.61
N ASN A 290 -15.40 -24.37 13.03
CA ASN A 290 -16.15 -24.52 14.27
C ASN A 290 -15.24 -24.73 15.49
N ARG A 291 -13.94 -24.98 15.28
CA ARG A 291 -12.93 -25.06 16.34
C ARG A 291 -12.17 -23.74 16.47
N PRO A 292 -11.51 -23.49 17.61
CA PRO A 292 -10.66 -22.33 17.75
C PRO A 292 -9.59 -22.26 16.64
N PHE A 293 -9.42 -21.08 16.07
CA PHE A 293 -8.37 -20.75 15.10
C PHE A 293 -8.06 -19.26 15.18
N GLU A 294 -6.89 -18.90 14.68
CA GLU A 294 -6.46 -17.51 14.54
C GLU A 294 -6.16 -17.18 13.09
N VAL A 295 -6.52 -15.97 12.65
CA VAL A 295 -6.05 -15.46 11.36
C VAL A 295 -4.73 -14.72 11.62
N VAL A 296 -3.67 -15.09 10.92
CA VAL A 296 -2.30 -14.61 11.20
C VAL A 296 -1.71 -13.83 10.03
N HIS A 297 -0.61 -13.10 10.30
CA HIS A 297 0.10 -12.38 9.25
C HIS A 297 0.87 -13.33 8.31
N LEU A 298 1.00 -13.04 7.02
CA LEU A 298 0.34 -11.97 6.28
C LEU A 298 -0.94 -12.52 5.63
N SER A 299 -2.07 -11.87 5.89
CA SER A 299 -3.39 -12.17 5.29
C SER A 299 -3.94 -10.94 4.57
N HIS A 300 -4.47 -11.15 3.36
CA HIS A 300 -5.00 -10.13 2.45
C HIS A 300 -5.96 -10.77 1.43
N CYS A 301 -6.55 -10.00 0.52
CA CYS A 301 -7.59 -10.51 -0.40
C CYS A 301 -7.20 -11.67 -1.30
N LYS A 302 -5.91 -11.83 -1.63
CA LYS A 302 -5.42 -12.95 -2.45
C LYS A 302 -5.13 -14.23 -1.66
N ARG A 303 -4.82 -14.10 -0.37
CA ARG A 303 -4.36 -15.21 0.47
C ARG A 303 -4.60 -14.91 1.94
N ILE A 304 -5.19 -15.86 2.66
CA ILE A 304 -5.41 -15.82 4.10
C ILE A 304 -4.59 -16.91 4.76
N LYS A 305 -4.00 -16.64 5.91
CA LYS A 305 -3.31 -17.63 6.74
C LYS A 305 -4.07 -17.86 8.02
N VAL A 306 -4.39 -19.12 8.29
CA VAL A 306 -5.09 -19.57 9.49
C VAL A 306 -4.15 -20.44 10.31
N GLN A 307 -4.02 -20.16 11.60
CA GLN A 307 -3.31 -20.98 12.57
C GLN A 307 -4.33 -21.82 13.35
N GLN A 308 -4.20 -23.14 13.28
CA GLN A 308 -5.03 -24.10 14.01
C GLN A 308 -4.21 -25.35 14.32
N ASN A 309 -4.30 -25.90 15.53
CA ASN A 309 -3.57 -27.11 15.96
C ASN A 309 -2.06 -27.06 15.69
N ASN A 310 -1.42 -25.93 15.98
CA ASN A 310 0.01 -25.68 15.70
C ASN A 310 0.42 -25.76 14.22
N GLN A 311 -0.55 -25.76 13.30
CA GLN A 311 -0.31 -25.72 11.86
C GLN A 311 -0.82 -24.42 11.26
N THR A 312 -0.02 -23.86 10.34
CA THR A 312 -0.47 -22.77 9.48
C THR A 312 -1.04 -23.34 8.18
N ILE A 313 -2.29 -23.00 7.89
CA ILE A 313 -3.00 -23.36 6.67
C ILE A 313 -3.18 -22.09 5.82
N SER A 314 -2.90 -22.18 4.52
CA SER A 314 -3.09 -21.06 3.59
C SER A 314 -4.35 -21.28 2.77
N LEU A 315 -5.21 -20.27 2.74
CA LEU A 315 -6.37 -20.21 1.87
C LEU A 315 -6.04 -19.25 0.72
N PHE A 316 -6.20 -19.68 -0.51
CA PHE A 316 -5.93 -18.91 -1.73
C PHE A 316 -7.23 -18.54 -2.41
N ARG A 317 -7.36 -17.27 -2.81
CA ARG A 317 -8.57 -16.79 -3.49
C ARG A 317 -8.71 -17.47 -4.84
N VAL A 318 -9.94 -17.86 -5.16
CA VAL A 318 -10.32 -18.36 -6.48
C VAL A 318 -10.97 -17.22 -7.24
N ASN A 319 -10.49 -16.96 -8.45
CA ASN A 319 -11.18 -16.07 -9.38
C ASN A 319 -12.31 -16.87 -10.02
N ASN A 320 -13.56 -16.46 -9.79
CA ASN A 320 -14.70 -16.97 -10.54
C ASN A 320 -14.65 -16.45 -11.98
#